data_AF-A0A817GTB3-F1
#
_entry.id   AF-A0A817GTB3-F1
#
_cell.length_a   1.000
_cell.length_b   1.000
_cell.length_c   1.000
_cell.angle_alpha   90.00
_cell.angle_beta   90.00
_cell.angle_gamma   90.00
#
_symmetry.space_group_name_H-M   'P 1'
#
loop_
_entity.id
_entity.type
_entity.pdbx_description
1 polymer ?
#
loop_
_entity_poly.entity_id
_entity_poly.type
_entity_poly.pdbx_seq_one_letter_code
_entity_poly.pdbx_strand_id
1 'polypeptide(L)'
;MSDGLREQLHAERVDTDIFNAIVSMLFHFDVLPSTDIPVLICWFVGPAAIMIENLSEKLVGQICHEVLCNCLNIAQEKYQPVRTLKSEWHNNKYIRGSYSYSSIKSNKHDRRQLRASYAPDGIRRILFAGEATHEHYYSTVNAAFETGIQAANKILSTID
;
A
#
# COMPACT_ATOMS: atom_id res chain seq x y z
N MET A 1 -2.58 -27.11 3.47
CA MET A 1 -3.76 -26.40 4.01
C MET A 1 -4.16 -27.04 5.31
N SER A 2 -3.95 -26.34 6.42
CA SER A 2 -4.48 -26.73 7.73
C SER A 2 -6.00 -26.73 7.75
N ASP A 3 -6.60 -27.53 8.63
CA ASP A 3 -8.05 -27.52 8.84
C ASP A 3 -8.52 -26.17 9.39
N GLY A 4 -7.72 -25.53 10.25
CA GLY A 4 -8.01 -24.19 10.77
C GLY A 4 -8.06 -23.12 9.67
N LEU A 5 -7.17 -23.17 8.67
CA LEU A 5 -7.22 -22.26 7.53
C LEU A 5 -8.45 -22.55 6.65
N ARG A 6 -8.77 -23.83 6.39
CA ARG A 6 -9.97 -24.21 5.63
C ARG A 6 -11.25 -23.66 6.26
N GLU A 7 -11.38 -23.78 7.57
CA GLU A 7 -12.54 -23.25 8.32
C GLU A 7 -12.66 -21.73 8.17
N GLN A 8 -11.56 -20.99 8.24
CA GLN A 8 -11.58 -19.53 8.11
C GLN A 8 -11.87 -19.07 6.68
N LEU A 9 -11.29 -19.73 5.68
CA LEU A 9 -11.60 -19.47 4.28
C LEU A 9 -13.10 -19.67 4.02
N HIS A 10 -13.69 -20.75 4.54
CA HIS A 10 -15.13 -21.00 4.43
C HIS A 10 -15.95 -19.93 5.17
N ALA A 11 -15.58 -19.56 6.39
CA ALA A 11 -16.28 -18.57 7.19
C ALA A 11 -16.31 -17.18 6.52
N GLU A 12 -15.22 -16.80 5.85
CA GLU A 12 -15.10 -15.52 5.14
C GLU A 12 -15.47 -15.61 3.65
N ARG A 13 -16.00 -16.77 3.21
CA ARG A 13 -16.44 -17.03 1.83
C ARG A 13 -15.34 -16.79 0.78
N VAL A 14 -14.12 -17.14 1.13
CA VAL A 14 -12.96 -17.09 0.23
C VAL A 14 -12.87 -18.43 -0.50
N ASP A 15 -13.10 -18.41 -1.81
CA ASP A 15 -12.94 -19.58 -2.65
C ASP A 15 -11.47 -19.87 -2.99
N THR A 16 -11.23 -21.01 -3.63
CA THR A 16 -9.89 -21.47 -4.01
C THR A 16 -9.20 -20.53 -4.99
N ASP A 17 -9.95 -19.88 -5.89
CA ASP A 17 -9.37 -18.98 -6.90
C ASP A 17 -8.88 -17.69 -6.25
N ILE A 18 -9.67 -17.10 -5.35
CA ILE A 18 -9.28 -15.94 -4.56
C ILE A 18 -8.09 -16.30 -3.67
N PHE A 19 -8.14 -17.45 -2.98
CA PHE A 19 -7.04 -17.90 -2.14
C PHE A 19 -5.73 -18.07 -2.95
N ASN A 20 -5.79 -18.74 -4.09
CA ASN A 20 -4.63 -18.92 -4.97
C ASN A 20 -4.11 -17.58 -5.50
N ALA A 21 -4.99 -16.64 -5.87
CA ALA A 21 -4.61 -15.31 -6.29
C ALA A 21 -3.85 -14.56 -5.18
N ILE A 22 -4.36 -14.60 -3.96
CA ILE A 22 -3.71 -14.00 -2.78
C ILE A 22 -2.32 -14.59 -2.55
N VAL A 23 -2.21 -15.92 -2.49
CA VAL A 23 -0.93 -16.60 -2.23
C VAL A 23 0.08 -16.34 -3.35
N SER A 24 -0.36 -16.30 -4.61
CA SER A 24 0.53 -16.06 -5.77
C SER A 24 1.15 -14.66 -5.81
N MET A 25 0.59 -13.71 -5.06
CA MET A 25 1.01 -12.31 -4.99
C MET A 25 1.50 -11.91 -3.61
N LEU A 26 1.73 -12.88 -2.72
CA LEU A 26 2.54 -12.69 -1.54
C LEU A 26 4.00 -12.58 -2.00
N PHE A 27 4.55 -11.38 -1.93
CA PHE A 27 5.81 -11.03 -2.56
C PHE A 27 7.03 -11.33 -1.68
N HIS A 28 6.98 -10.94 -0.41
CA HIS A 28 8.14 -11.00 0.47
C HIS A 28 7.78 -10.97 1.96
N PHE A 29 8.68 -11.53 2.78
CA PHE A 29 8.67 -11.40 4.23
C PHE A 29 9.94 -10.70 4.71
N ASP A 30 9.79 -9.58 5.40
CA ASP A 30 10.89 -8.90 6.11
C ASP A 30 10.79 -9.16 7.61
N VAL A 31 11.94 -9.21 8.28
CA VAL A 31 12.00 -9.07 9.73
C VAL A 31 12.10 -7.60 10.04
N LEU A 32 11.24 -7.06 10.90
CA LEU A 32 11.35 -5.67 11.32
C LEU A 32 12.43 -5.55 12.40
N PRO A 33 13.63 -5.00 12.10
CA PRO A 33 14.67 -4.85 13.10
C PRO A 33 14.24 -3.80 14.13
N SER A 34 14.78 -3.91 15.35
CA SER A 34 14.63 -2.88 16.41
C SER A 34 13.28 -2.87 17.13
N THR A 35 12.62 -4.02 17.24
CA THR A 35 11.48 -4.20 18.13
C THR A 35 11.85 -5.18 19.26
N ASP A 36 11.36 -4.95 20.48
CA ASP A 36 11.57 -5.87 21.62
C ASP A 36 10.76 -7.17 21.50
N ILE A 37 9.97 -7.31 20.43
CA ILE A 37 9.14 -8.46 20.12
C ILE A 37 9.42 -8.92 18.68
N PRO A 38 9.42 -10.23 18.36
CA PRO A 38 9.64 -10.69 16.99
C PRO A 38 8.50 -10.26 16.06
N VAL A 39 8.79 -9.41 15.09
CA VAL A 39 7.81 -8.92 14.09
C VAL A 39 8.26 -9.29 12.68
N LEU A 40 7.35 -9.92 11.95
CA LEU A 40 7.46 -10.14 10.51
C LEU A 40 6.52 -9.20 9.76
N ILE A 41 7.02 -8.61 8.67
CA ILE A 41 6.24 -7.82 7.72
C ILE A 41 6.05 -8.66 6.47
N CYS A 42 4.80 -8.79 6.03
CA CYS A 42 4.46 -9.49 4.81
C CYS A 42 3.96 -8.49 3.76
N TRP A 43 4.49 -8.60 2.54
CA TRP A 43 4.11 -7.72 1.42
C TRP A 43 3.18 -8.44 0.45
N PHE A 44 2.00 -7.86 0.22
CA PHE A 44 1.12 -8.23 -0.88
C PHE A 44 1.21 -7.19 -1.99
N VAL A 45 1.24 -7.64 -3.23
CA VAL A 45 1.30 -6.77 -4.42
C VAL A 45 0.14 -7.03 -5.36
N GLY A 46 -0.05 -6.15 -6.35
CA GLY A 46 -1.06 -6.33 -7.39
C GLY A 46 -2.49 -6.44 -6.84
N PRO A 47 -3.39 -7.14 -7.56
CA PRO A 47 -4.77 -7.37 -7.13
C PRO A 47 -4.91 -7.94 -5.71
N ALA A 48 -3.99 -8.80 -5.26
CA ALA A 48 -4.07 -9.37 -3.92
C ALA A 48 -3.99 -8.31 -2.82
N ALA A 49 -3.20 -7.25 -3.02
CA ALA A 49 -3.10 -6.15 -2.06
C ALA A 49 -4.46 -5.48 -1.78
N ILE A 50 -5.37 -5.48 -2.76
CA ILE A 50 -6.75 -4.96 -2.61
C ILE A 50 -7.66 -6.04 -2.04
N MET A 51 -7.55 -7.29 -2.50
CA MET A 51 -8.39 -8.40 -2.05
C MET A 51 -8.28 -8.62 -0.54
N ILE A 52 -7.06 -8.61 0.01
CA ILE A 52 -6.83 -8.84 1.44
C ILE A 52 -7.46 -7.75 2.32
N GLU A 53 -7.71 -6.53 1.80
CA GLU A 53 -8.34 -5.46 2.58
C GLU A 53 -9.77 -5.82 3.01
N ASN A 54 -10.43 -6.76 2.32
CA ASN A 54 -11.77 -7.22 2.68
C ASN A 54 -11.77 -8.46 3.61
N LEU A 55 -10.59 -9.00 3.94
CA LEU A 55 -10.45 -10.16 4.82
C LEU A 55 -10.09 -9.74 6.25
N SER A 56 -10.44 -10.56 7.23
CA SER A 56 -10.04 -10.31 8.61
C SER A 56 -8.53 -10.40 8.80
N GLU A 57 -7.97 -9.64 9.75
CA GLU A 57 -6.55 -9.74 10.12
C GLU A 57 -6.19 -11.17 10.56
N LYS A 58 -7.13 -11.89 11.16
CA LYS A 58 -6.96 -13.28 11.59
C LYS A 58 -6.69 -14.19 10.39
N LEU A 59 -7.55 -14.13 9.36
CA LEU A 59 -7.39 -14.95 8.16
C LEU A 59 -6.13 -14.57 7.39
N VAL A 60 -5.86 -13.28 7.20
CA VAL A 60 -4.62 -12.83 6.54
C VAL A 60 -3.38 -13.32 7.28
N GLY A 61 -3.37 -13.24 8.61
CA GLY A 61 -2.31 -13.77 9.45
C GLY A 61 -2.10 -15.27 9.28
N GLN A 62 -3.17 -16.04 9.23
CA GLN A 62 -3.10 -17.49 9.00
C GLN A 62 -2.61 -17.86 7.61
N ILE A 63 -3.06 -17.14 6.57
CA ILE A 63 -2.56 -17.34 5.20
C ILE A 63 -1.04 -17.10 5.17
N CYS A 64 -0.57 -15.99 5.74
CA CYS A 64 0.86 -15.66 5.79
C CYS A 64 1.66 -16.72 6.56
N HIS A 65 1.16 -17.12 7.73
CA HIS A 65 1.80 -18.12 8.59
C HIS A 65 1.91 -19.47 7.89
N GLU A 66 0.83 -19.95 7.26
CA GLU A 66 0.85 -21.23 6.56
C GLU A 66 1.77 -21.21 5.34
N VAL A 67 1.77 -20.14 4.54
CA VAL A 67 2.72 -19.98 3.42
C VAL A 67 4.16 -20.04 3.93
N LEU A 68 4.48 -19.28 4.98
CA LEU A 68 5.83 -19.24 5.54
C LEU A 68 6.26 -20.60 6.11
N CYS A 69 5.39 -21.27 6.87
CA CYS A 69 5.66 -22.61 7.40
C CYS A 69 5.92 -23.64 6.29
N ASN A 70 5.13 -23.59 5.21
CA ASN A 70 5.31 -24.48 4.06
C ASN A 70 6.63 -24.18 3.33
N CYS A 71 6.98 -22.91 3.14
CA CYS A 71 8.25 -22.51 2.52
C CYS A 71 9.47 -22.93 3.34
N LEU A 72 9.38 -22.87 4.68
CA LEU A 72 10.47 -23.22 5.59
C LEU A 72 10.46 -24.71 6.00
N ASN A 73 9.48 -25.48 5.56
CA ASN A 73 9.25 -26.88 5.95
C ASN A 73 9.21 -27.06 7.48
N ILE A 74 8.43 -26.22 8.16
CA ILE A 74 8.21 -26.29 9.61
C ILE A 74 6.74 -26.56 9.94
N ALA A 75 6.50 -27.16 11.10
CA ALA A 75 5.16 -27.56 11.52
C ALA A 75 4.26 -26.35 11.82
N GLN A 76 3.02 -26.39 11.32
CA GLN A 76 2.08 -25.27 11.31
C GLN A 76 1.50 -24.98 12.70
N GLU A 77 1.54 -25.93 13.63
CA GLU A 77 1.13 -25.70 15.02
C GLU A 77 2.12 -24.84 15.82
N LYS A 78 3.33 -24.60 15.28
CA LYS A 78 4.37 -23.81 15.93
C LYS A 78 4.37 -22.36 15.42
N TYR A 79 4.79 -21.45 16.30
CA TYR A 79 5.05 -20.04 15.96
C TYR A 79 3.84 -19.28 15.39
N GLN A 80 2.63 -19.62 15.86
CA GLN A 80 1.42 -18.88 15.50
C GLN A 80 1.57 -17.38 15.84
N PRO A 81 1.16 -16.48 14.95
CA PRO A 81 1.26 -15.04 15.21
C PRO A 81 0.37 -14.67 16.40
N VAL A 82 0.94 -14.01 17.41
CA VAL A 82 0.20 -13.54 18.58
C VAL A 82 -0.77 -12.41 18.20
N ARG A 83 -0.38 -11.61 17.20
CA ARG A 83 -1.18 -10.51 16.66
C ARG A 83 -0.84 -10.35 15.18
N THR A 84 -1.85 -10.05 14.39
CA THR A 84 -1.70 -9.61 13.00
C THR A 84 -2.25 -8.21 12.86
N LEU A 85 -1.57 -7.38 12.09
CA LEU A 85 -2.04 -6.07 11.67
C LEU A 85 -2.01 -6.02 10.14
N LYS A 86 -3.02 -5.39 9.54
CA LYS A 86 -3.12 -5.25 8.09
C LYS A 86 -3.38 -3.80 7.70
N SER A 87 -2.65 -3.31 6.70
CA SER A 87 -2.95 -2.00 6.11
C SER A 87 -4.13 -2.05 5.16
N GLU A 88 -4.95 -1.00 5.13
CA GLU A 88 -6.10 -0.86 4.23
C GLU A 88 -6.02 0.45 3.43
N TRP A 89 -4.92 0.63 2.69
CA TRP A 89 -4.64 1.87 1.97
C TRP A 89 -5.66 2.16 0.87
N HIS A 90 -6.15 1.13 0.19
CA HIS A 90 -7.13 1.26 -0.90
C HIS A 90 -8.52 1.66 -0.38
N ASN A 91 -9.00 0.99 0.67
CA ASN A 91 -10.30 1.24 1.29
C ASN A 91 -10.31 2.52 2.15
N ASN A 92 -9.16 3.05 2.54
CA ASN A 92 -9.09 4.31 3.27
C ASN A 92 -9.59 5.48 2.41
N LYS A 93 -10.72 6.07 2.81
CA LYS A 93 -11.40 7.17 2.08
C LYS A 93 -10.54 8.42 1.85
N TYR A 94 -9.50 8.64 2.66
CA TYR A 94 -8.61 9.79 2.56
C TYR A 94 -7.37 9.54 1.68
N ILE A 95 -7.06 8.27 1.38
CA ILE A 95 -5.78 7.88 0.74
C ILE A 95 -6.03 7.16 -0.59
N ARG A 96 -7.00 6.23 -0.62
CA ARG A 96 -7.52 5.56 -1.83
C ARG A 96 -6.48 4.80 -2.66
N GLY A 97 -5.38 4.39 -2.04
CA GLY A 97 -4.24 3.74 -2.67
C GLY A 97 -2.96 3.95 -1.88
N SER A 98 -1.87 3.32 -2.28
CA SER A 98 -0.57 3.44 -1.60
C SER A 98 0.18 4.70 -2.02
N TYR A 99 0.51 4.80 -3.30
CA TYR A 99 1.25 5.91 -3.91
C TYR A 99 1.05 5.90 -5.43
N SER A 100 1.32 7.04 -6.08
CA SER A 100 1.21 7.16 -7.53
C SER A 100 2.20 6.25 -8.26
N TYR A 101 1.88 5.86 -9.49
CA TYR A 101 2.81 5.19 -10.40
C TYR A 101 2.58 5.72 -11.82
N SER A 102 3.57 5.55 -12.70
CA SER A 102 3.41 5.92 -14.11
C SER A 102 2.84 4.73 -14.88
N SER A 103 1.57 4.81 -15.27
CA SER A 103 0.97 3.80 -16.15
C SER A 103 1.54 3.89 -17.56
N ILE A 104 1.29 2.87 -18.39
CA ILE A 104 1.66 2.88 -19.83
C ILE A 104 1.01 4.03 -20.62
N LYS A 105 -0.05 4.64 -20.07
CA LYS A 105 -0.76 5.78 -20.66
C LYS A 105 -0.29 7.12 -20.09
N SER A 106 0.63 7.13 -19.13
CA SER A 106 1.07 8.33 -18.43
C SER A 106 2.52 8.67 -18.74
N ASN A 107 2.83 9.96 -18.69
CA ASN A 107 4.17 10.48 -18.89
C ASN A 107 4.46 11.68 -17.98
N LYS A 108 5.70 12.19 -18.05
CA LYS A 108 6.18 13.32 -17.22
C LYS A 108 5.33 14.59 -17.37
N HIS A 109 4.70 14.80 -18.53
CA HIS A 109 3.82 15.94 -18.77
C HIS A 109 2.60 15.93 -17.85
N ASP A 110 1.98 14.77 -17.63
CA ASP A 110 0.78 14.65 -16.78
C ASP A 110 1.06 15.13 -15.35
N ARG A 111 2.26 14.84 -14.83
CA ARG A 111 2.68 15.27 -13.49
C ARG A 111 2.93 16.78 -13.43
N ARG A 112 3.50 17.36 -14.50
CA ARG A 112 3.61 18.83 -14.62
C ARG A 112 2.24 19.48 -14.69
N GLN A 113 1.30 18.90 -15.44
CA GLN A 113 -0.08 19.37 -15.49
C GLN A 113 -0.76 19.28 -14.11
N LEU A 114 -0.58 18.17 -13.40
CA LEU A 114 -1.12 18.00 -12.04
C LEU A 114 -0.59 19.06 -11.07
N ARG A 115 0.67 19.49 -11.22
CA ARG A 115 1.27 20.56 -10.40
C ARG A 115 0.89 21.98 -10.85
N ALA A 116 0.32 22.13 -12.04
CA ALA A 116 0.00 23.45 -12.58
C ALA A 116 -1.03 24.14 -11.67
N SER A 117 -0.81 25.43 -11.40
CA SER A 117 -1.78 26.22 -10.64
C SER A 117 -3.05 26.39 -11.45
N TYR A 118 -4.20 26.23 -10.82
CA TYR A 118 -5.48 26.55 -11.43
C TYR A 118 -5.84 28.02 -11.13
N ALA A 119 -6.03 28.79 -12.19
CA ALA A 119 -6.20 30.25 -12.17
C ALA A 119 -7.20 30.70 -13.26
N PRO A 120 -8.50 30.41 -13.10
CA PRO A 120 -9.51 30.65 -14.15
C PRO A 120 -9.73 32.13 -14.47
N ASP A 121 -9.41 33.03 -13.54
CA ASP A 121 -9.52 34.48 -13.65
C ASP A 121 -8.16 35.18 -13.77
N GLY A 122 -7.09 34.42 -14.01
CA GLY A 122 -5.71 34.93 -14.02
C GLY A 122 -5.09 35.12 -12.63
N ILE A 123 -5.88 34.97 -11.55
CA ILE A 123 -5.40 35.00 -10.17
C ILE A 123 -5.16 33.55 -9.74
N ARG A 124 -3.92 33.24 -9.30
CA ARG A 124 -3.58 31.89 -8.84
C ARG A 124 -4.26 31.60 -7.51
N ARG A 125 -5.39 30.92 -7.54
CA ARG A 125 -6.18 30.60 -6.33
C ARG A 125 -5.90 29.20 -5.77
N ILE A 126 -5.50 28.25 -6.63
CA ILE A 126 -5.29 26.85 -6.22
C ILE A 126 -3.93 26.36 -6.70
N LEU A 127 -3.17 25.79 -5.77
CA LEU A 127 -1.88 25.16 -5.98
C LEU A 127 -1.95 23.70 -5.53
N PHE A 128 -1.19 22.86 -6.22
CA PHE A 128 -1.11 21.42 -5.95
C PHE A 128 0.32 21.04 -5.57
N ALA A 129 0.45 20.21 -4.54
CA ALA A 129 1.69 19.63 -4.05
C ALA A 129 1.42 18.18 -3.62
N GLY A 130 2.49 17.45 -3.29
CA GLY A 130 2.42 16.04 -2.89
C GLY A 130 3.18 15.13 -3.85
N GLU A 131 3.40 13.88 -3.44
CA GLU A 131 4.28 12.93 -4.13
C GLU A 131 3.97 12.80 -5.62
N ALA A 132 2.68 12.77 -5.97
CA ALA A 132 2.23 12.53 -7.33
C ALA A 132 2.59 13.67 -8.30
N THR A 133 2.84 14.86 -7.76
CA THR A 133 3.11 16.07 -8.54
C THR A 133 4.56 16.19 -8.96
N HIS A 134 5.48 15.41 -8.38
CA HIS A 134 6.91 15.46 -8.70
C HIS A 134 7.23 14.72 -10.01
N GLU A 135 8.03 15.32 -10.89
CA GLU A 135 8.25 14.79 -12.25
C GLU A 135 9.11 13.51 -12.29
N HIS A 136 10.10 13.41 -11.39
CA HIS A 136 11.10 12.34 -11.40
C HIS A 136 11.00 11.40 -10.19
N TYR A 137 10.87 11.94 -8.98
CA TYR A 137 10.88 11.19 -7.71
C TYR A 137 9.49 10.97 -7.11
N TYR A 138 8.43 10.89 -7.92
CA TYR A 138 7.09 10.55 -7.43
C TYR A 138 7.09 9.21 -6.66
N SER A 139 6.02 8.95 -5.91
CA SER A 139 5.89 7.84 -4.95
C SER A 139 6.76 7.95 -3.70
N THR A 140 7.43 9.07 -3.46
CA THR A 140 8.36 9.23 -2.33
C THR A 140 7.97 10.35 -1.38
N VAL A 141 8.38 10.21 -0.12
CA VAL A 141 8.24 11.25 0.91
C VAL A 141 9.01 12.52 0.53
N ASN A 142 10.24 12.37 0.01
CA ASN A 142 11.06 13.51 -0.40
C ASN A 142 10.39 14.33 -1.50
N ALA A 143 9.76 13.67 -2.48
CA ALA A 143 8.98 14.39 -3.50
C ALA A 143 7.78 15.14 -2.92
N ALA A 144 7.06 14.55 -1.97
CA ALA A 144 5.97 15.26 -1.29
C ALA A 144 6.49 16.51 -0.55
N PHE A 145 7.61 16.38 0.15
CA PHE A 145 8.25 17.48 0.86
C PHE A 145 8.72 18.60 -0.09
N GLU A 146 9.49 18.26 -1.12
CA GLU A 146 10.04 19.23 -2.08
C GLU A 146 8.94 19.97 -2.84
N THR A 147 7.89 19.27 -3.29
CA THR A 147 6.76 19.90 -3.98
C THR A 147 5.96 20.81 -3.06
N GLY A 148 5.90 20.49 -1.76
CA GLY A 148 5.34 21.37 -0.73
C GLY A 148 6.10 22.69 -0.62
N ILE A 149 7.44 22.63 -0.54
CA ILE A 149 8.30 23.84 -0.53
C ILE A 149 8.10 24.66 -1.81
N GLN A 150 8.05 24.01 -2.98
CA GLN A 150 7.82 24.70 -4.26
C GLN A 150 6.48 25.45 -4.28
N ALA A 151 5.41 24.82 -3.78
CA ALA A 151 4.11 25.46 -3.69
C ALA A 151 4.11 26.64 -2.71
N ALA A 152 4.74 26.49 -1.54
CA ALA A 152 4.88 27.57 -0.56
C ALA A 152 5.64 28.78 -1.11
N ASN A 153 6.79 28.56 -1.76
CA ASN A 153 7.56 29.65 -2.39
C ASN A 153 6.76 30.36 -3.49
N LYS A 154 5.93 29.62 -4.24
CA LYS A 154 5.06 30.18 -5.27
C LYS A 154 3.93 31.02 -4.68
N ILE A 155 3.45 30.72 -3.48
CA ILE A 155 2.51 31.57 -2.73
C ILE A 155 3.21 32.87 -2.34
N LEU A 156 4.38 32.76 -1.69
CA LEU A 156 5.15 33.91 -1.21
C LEU A 156 5.49 34.88 -2.36
N SER A 157 5.82 34.39 -3.54
CA SER A 157 6.10 35.25 -4.71
C SER A 157 4.87 35.93 -5.33
N THR A 158 3.67 35.68 -4.80
CA THR A 158 2.40 36.22 -5.34
C THR A 158 1.63 37.08 -4.34
N ILE A 159 2.10 37.15 -3.10
CA ILE A 159 1.56 38.00 -2.04
C ILE A 159 2.55 39.14 -1.85
N ASP A 160 2.41 40.19 -2.66
CA ASP A 160 2.94 41.53 -2.39
C ASP A 160 1.79 42.45 -1.98
#